data_AF-A0A6I2XJT4-F1
#
_entry.id   AF-A0A6I2XJT4-F1
#
_cell.length_a   1.000
_cell.length_b   1.000
_cell.length_c   1.000
_cell.angle_alpha   90.00
_cell.angle_beta   90.00
_cell.angle_gamma   90.00
#
_symmetry.space_group_name_H-M   'P 1'
#
loop_
_entity.id
_entity.type
_entity.pdbx_description
1 polymer ?
#
loop_
_entity_poly.entity_id
_entity_poly.type
_entity_poly.pdbx_seq_one_letter_code
_entity_poly.pdbx_strand_id
1 'polypeptide(L)'
;YLELLKANRVNNWDLVDASAPYLGVYLLDYPGSSALLAKLAKSKNLWEQRASIMFTWAHIRAGQLKVSTKQVELFLDHPHDLIHKTAGWMLREVGKRDIKLLRSFLDAHAAIMPRVMLRYAIEKMTETERAKWLGKAKS
;
A
#
# COMPACT_ATOMS: atom_id res chain seq x y z
N TYR A 1 12.30 4.11 15.73
CA TYR A 1 11.98 3.32 14.51
C TYR A 1 12.42 4.01 13.24
N LEU A 2 11.94 5.23 12.94
CA LEU A 2 12.33 5.96 11.72
C LEU A 2 13.85 6.15 11.58
N GLU A 3 14.55 6.47 12.68
CA GLU A 3 16.02 6.52 12.68
C GLU A 3 16.68 5.18 12.31
N LEU A 4 16.06 4.03 12.62
CA LEU A 4 16.57 2.72 12.24
C LEU A 4 16.36 2.43 10.75
N LEU A 5 15.26 2.89 10.15
CA LEU A 5 15.05 2.83 8.70
C LEU A 5 16.09 3.71 7.99
N LYS A 6 16.25 4.95 8.46
CA LYS A 6 17.21 5.93 7.92
C LYS A 6 18.66 5.45 8.02
N ALA A 7 19.02 4.85 9.15
CA ALA A 7 20.34 4.25 9.38
C ALA A 7 20.50 2.86 8.74
N ASN A 8 19.55 2.42 7.91
CA ASN A 8 19.55 1.13 7.21
C ASN A 8 19.76 -0.08 8.14
N ARG A 9 19.17 -0.05 9.35
CA ARG A 9 19.13 -1.15 10.33
C ARG A 9 17.82 -1.94 10.27
N VAL A 10 16.73 -1.30 9.86
CA VAL A 10 15.51 -1.98 9.38
C VAL A 10 15.58 -1.91 7.86
N ASN A 11 16.12 -2.95 7.22
CA ASN A 11 16.64 -2.87 5.85
C ASN A 11 16.29 -4.06 4.96
N ASN A 12 15.24 -4.78 5.32
CA ASN A 12 14.66 -5.83 4.49
C ASN A 12 13.15 -5.87 4.69
N TRP A 13 12.46 -6.58 3.79
CA TRP A 13 11.01 -6.64 3.79
C TRP A 13 10.45 -7.32 5.04
N ASP A 14 11.13 -8.33 5.58
CA ASP A 14 10.68 -9.08 6.76
C ASP A 14 10.70 -8.20 8.01
N LEU A 15 11.80 -7.47 8.25
CA LEU A 15 11.91 -6.53 9.37
C LEU A 15 10.85 -5.42 9.29
N VAL A 16 10.59 -4.88 8.09
CA VAL A 16 9.54 -3.86 7.90
C VAL A 16 8.16 -4.46 8.17
N ASP A 17 7.86 -5.61 7.57
CA ASP A 17 6.54 -6.24 7.62
C ASP A 17 6.20 -6.77 9.01
N ALA A 18 7.19 -7.21 9.78
CA ALA A 18 7.01 -7.65 11.17
C ALA A 18 6.83 -6.49 12.17
N SER A 19 7.14 -5.24 11.79
CA SER A 19 7.17 -4.11 12.72
C SER A 19 6.23 -2.96 12.35
N ALA A 20 6.34 -2.42 11.13
CA ALA A 20 5.58 -1.24 10.69
C ALA A 20 4.06 -1.38 10.86
N PRO A 21 3.42 -2.54 10.56
CA PRO A 21 1.96 -2.65 10.69
C PRO A 21 1.44 -2.45 12.12
N TYR A 22 2.26 -2.78 13.14
CA TYR A 22 1.92 -2.58 14.55
C TYR A 22 2.24 -1.16 15.01
N LEU A 23 3.38 -0.62 14.57
CA LEU A 23 3.79 0.76 14.86
C LEU A 23 2.89 1.81 14.19
N GLY A 24 2.17 1.44 13.13
CA GLY A 24 1.20 2.32 12.47
C GLY A 24 0.07 2.80 13.39
N VAL A 25 -0.19 2.14 14.52
CA VAL A 25 -1.22 2.57 15.49
C VAL A 25 -0.94 3.96 16.05
N TYR A 26 0.33 4.34 16.20
CA TYR A 26 0.73 5.67 16.67
C TYR A 26 0.39 6.79 15.70
N LEU A 27 -0.01 6.45 14.46
CA LEU A 27 -0.34 7.41 13.42
C LEU A 27 -1.85 7.66 13.29
N LEU A 28 -2.71 6.92 13.99
CA LEU A 28 -4.17 7.04 13.85
C LEU A 28 -4.70 8.42 14.26
N ASP A 29 -4.19 8.95 15.37
CA ASP A 29 -4.62 10.23 15.94
C ASP A 29 -3.50 11.28 15.94
N TYR A 30 -2.41 11.00 15.22
CA TYR A 30 -1.29 11.93 15.12
C TYR A 30 -1.59 12.99 14.03
N PRO A 31 -1.69 14.29 14.38
CA PRO A 31 -2.03 15.33 13.40
C PRO A 31 -1.06 15.40 12.21
N GLY A 32 0.21 15.04 12.41
CA GLY A 32 1.23 15.01 11.36
C GLY A 32 1.28 13.72 10.53
N SER A 33 0.34 12.78 10.72
CA SER A 33 0.35 11.45 10.08
C SER A 33 0.42 11.54 8.56
N SER A 34 -0.48 12.31 7.94
CA SER A 34 -0.51 12.47 6.48
C SER A 34 0.79 13.06 5.93
N ALA A 35 1.36 14.08 6.59
CA ALA A 35 2.62 14.69 6.17
C ALA A 35 3.80 13.72 6.30
N LEU A 36 3.84 12.93 7.38
CA LEU A 36 4.87 11.92 7.60
C LEU A 36 4.79 10.80 6.54
N LEU A 37 3.60 10.24 6.31
CA LEU A 37 3.39 9.18 5.31
C LEU A 37 3.79 9.65 3.91
N ALA A 38 3.39 10.87 3.53
CA ALA A 38 3.78 11.46 2.25
C ALA A 38 5.29 11.72 2.15
N LYS A 39 5.94 12.15 3.24
CA LYS A 39 7.40 12.35 3.30
C LYS A 39 8.13 11.02 3.09
N LEU A 40 7.71 9.96 3.78
CA LEU A 40 8.34 8.64 3.68
C LEU A 40 8.14 8.02 2.28
N ALA A 41 6.98 8.21 1.66
CA ALA A 41 6.74 7.77 0.29
C ALA A 41 7.67 8.42 -0.75
N LYS A 42 8.06 9.68 -0.52
CA LYS A 42 8.97 10.43 -1.40
C LYS A 42 10.46 10.23 -1.05
N SER A 43 10.77 9.41 -0.06
CA SER A 43 12.16 9.12 0.32
C SER A 43 12.90 8.42 -0.81
N LYS A 44 14.22 8.51 -0.83
CA LYS A 44 15.08 7.66 -1.69
C LYS A 44 15.33 6.27 -1.09
N ASN A 45 14.94 6.06 0.17
CA ASN A 45 15.12 4.79 0.86
C ASN A 45 13.91 3.88 0.63
N LEU A 46 14.14 2.74 -0.03
CA LEU A 46 13.13 1.73 -0.35
C LEU A 46 12.36 1.24 0.89
N TRP A 47 13.03 1.14 2.03
CA TRP A 47 12.44 0.64 3.28
C TRP A 47 11.56 1.68 3.96
N GLU A 48 11.92 2.97 3.87
CA GLU A 48 11.05 4.07 4.30
C GLU A 48 9.77 4.12 3.46
N GLN A 49 9.90 3.97 2.14
CA GLN A 49 8.76 3.89 1.22
C GLN A 49 7.85 2.70 1.55
N ARG A 50 8.41 1.49 1.73
CA ARG A 50 7.65 0.29 2.11
C ARG A 50 6.95 0.48 3.46
N ALA A 51 7.66 1.00 4.46
CA ALA A 51 7.11 1.26 5.79
C ALA A 51 5.95 2.26 5.70
N SER A 52 6.04 3.28 4.86
CA SER A 52 4.96 4.25 4.64
C SER A 52 3.64 3.59 4.24
N ILE A 53 3.70 2.54 3.40
CA ILE A 53 2.52 1.78 2.99
C ILE A 53 2.06 0.89 4.15
N MET A 54 2.98 0.16 4.79
CA MET A 54 2.67 -0.79 5.88
C MET A 54 2.07 -0.12 7.11
N PHE A 55 2.46 1.11 7.44
CA PHE A 55 1.84 1.89 8.51
C PHE A 55 0.33 2.10 8.30
N THR A 56 -0.14 2.16 7.05
CA THR A 56 -1.55 2.35 6.73
C THR A 56 -2.42 1.13 7.07
N TRP A 57 -1.82 -0.03 7.37
CA TRP A 57 -2.58 -1.20 7.83
C TRP A 57 -3.33 -0.94 9.14
N ALA A 58 -2.75 -0.17 10.05
CA ALA A 58 -3.43 0.25 11.27
C ALA A 58 -4.70 1.08 10.96
N HIS A 59 -4.62 1.99 9.99
CA HIS A 59 -5.74 2.80 9.51
C HIS A 59 -6.83 1.93 8.89
N ILE A 60 -6.46 0.91 8.08
CA ILE A 60 -7.41 -0.06 7.55
C ILE A 60 -8.15 -0.78 8.68
N ARG A 61 -7.42 -1.25 9.70
CA ARG A 61 -8.03 -1.94 10.84
C ARG A 61 -9.00 -1.03 11.61
N ALA A 62 -8.67 0.25 11.75
CA ALA A 62 -9.51 1.28 12.36
C ALA A 62 -10.65 1.81 11.46
N GLY A 63 -10.81 1.29 10.23
CA GLY A 63 -11.87 1.71 9.30
C GLY A 63 -11.55 2.97 8.49
N GLN A 64 -10.38 3.57 8.65
CA GLN A 64 -9.91 4.74 7.91
C GLN A 64 -9.30 4.34 6.54
N LEU A 65 -10.07 3.64 5.71
CA LEU A 65 -9.57 2.95 4.51
C LEU A 65 -8.93 3.90 3.48
N LYS A 66 -9.47 5.12 3.35
CA LYS A 66 -9.01 6.12 2.38
C LYS A 66 -7.57 6.57 2.60
N VAL A 67 -7.03 6.43 3.82
CA VAL A 67 -5.62 6.74 4.10
C VAL A 67 -4.72 5.79 3.31
N SER A 68 -5.07 4.50 3.28
CA SER A 68 -4.27 3.50 2.57
C SER A 68 -4.38 3.63 1.06
N THR A 69 -5.58 3.85 0.51
CA THR A 69 -5.74 4.03 -0.95
C THR A 69 -4.96 5.25 -1.43
N LYS A 70 -5.09 6.40 -0.76
CA LYS A 70 -4.31 7.62 -1.09
C LYS A 70 -2.81 7.40 -1.01
N GLN A 71 -2.35 6.65 -0.01
CA GLN A 71 -0.92 6.34 0.11
C GLN A 71 -0.43 5.46 -1.04
N VAL A 72 -1.23 4.47 -1.46
CA VAL A 72 -0.90 3.58 -2.58
C VAL A 72 -0.87 4.30 -3.93
N GLU A 73 -1.71 5.33 -4.14
CA GLU A 73 -1.69 6.14 -5.39
C GLU A 73 -0.31 6.73 -5.68
N LEU A 74 0.48 7.04 -4.65
CA LEU A 74 1.83 7.58 -4.77
C LEU A 74 2.86 6.59 -5.35
N PHE A 75 2.49 5.33 -5.54
CA PHE A 75 3.38 4.25 -5.98
C PHE A 75 2.93 3.56 -7.27
N LEU A 76 1.97 4.13 -7.99
CA LEU A 76 1.45 3.57 -9.25
C LEU A 76 2.52 3.46 -10.35
N ASP A 77 3.54 4.32 -10.32
CA ASP A 77 4.64 4.37 -11.29
C ASP A 77 5.99 3.94 -10.69
N HIS A 78 5.99 3.35 -9.50
CA HIS A 78 7.22 3.00 -8.81
C HIS A 78 8.02 1.95 -9.60
N PRO A 79 9.37 1.99 -9.66
CA PRO A 79 10.13 1.05 -10.48
C PRO A 79 10.26 -0.35 -9.85
N HIS A 80 10.00 -0.49 -8.56
CA HIS A 80 10.28 -1.73 -7.82
C HIS A 80 9.03 -2.55 -7.50
N ASP A 81 9.02 -3.80 -7.97
CA ASP A 81 8.01 -4.81 -7.63
C ASP A 81 7.86 -5.06 -6.14
N LEU A 82 8.93 -4.89 -5.36
CA LEU A 82 8.86 -5.06 -3.91
C LEU A 82 7.87 -4.08 -3.27
N ILE A 83 7.79 -2.85 -3.77
CA ILE A 83 6.81 -1.85 -3.34
C ILE A 83 5.42 -2.20 -3.88
N HIS A 84 5.33 -2.62 -5.14
CA HIS A 84 4.06 -3.04 -5.76
C HIS A 84 3.37 -4.18 -5.02
N LYS A 85 4.12 -5.17 -4.52
CA LYS A 85 3.59 -6.27 -3.70
C LYS A 85 2.89 -5.74 -2.45
N THR A 86 3.52 -4.79 -1.75
CA THR A 86 2.96 -4.21 -0.52
C THR A 86 1.79 -3.28 -0.80
N ALA A 87 1.89 -2.44 -1.82
CA ALA A 87 0.79 -1.60 -2.28
C ALA A 87 -0.45 -2.44 -2.64
N GLY A 88 -0.25 -3.49 -3.46
CA GLY A 88 -1.31 -4.42 -3.82
C GLY A 88 -1.86 -5.18 -2.62
N TRP A 89 -1.02 -5.57 -1.67
CA TRP A 89 -1.47 -6.17 -0.41
C TRP A 89 -2.36 -5.21 0.37
N MET A 90 -1.97 -3.95 0.57
CA MET A 90 -2.82 -3.01 1.30
C MET A 90 -4.16 -2.75 0.60
N LEU A 91 -4.18 -2.68 -0.74
CA LEU A 91 -5.43 -2.62 -1.51
C LEU A 91 -6.30 -3.87 -1.31
N ARG A 92 -5.69 -5.06 -1.25
CA ARG A 92 -6.40 -6.30 -0.92
C ARG A 92 -7.03 -6.23 0.47
N GLU A 93 -6.30 -5.72 1.47
CA GLU A 93 -6.83 -5.54 2.83
C GLU A 93 -7.95 -4.49 2.89
N VAL A 94 -7.87 -3.41 2.10
CA VAL A 94 -8.98 -2.48 1.89
C VAL A 94 -10.20 -3.20 1.30
N GLY A 95 -10.01 -3.99 0.24
CA GLY A 95 -11.10 -4.71 -0.43
C GLY A 95 -11.82 -5.75 0.44
N LYS A 96 -11.12 -6.35 1.40
CA LYS A 96 -11.74 -7.24 2.42
C LYS A 96 -12.71 -6.50 3.34
N ARG A 97 -12.49 -5.19 3.56
CA ARG A 97 -13.35 -4.33 4.39
C ARG A 97 -14.42 -3.63 3.57
N ASP A 98 -14.05 -3.11 2.40
CA ASP A 98 -14.94 -2.42 1.47
C ASP A 98 -14.55 -2.71 0.02
N ILE A 99 -15.25 -3.68 -0.57
CA ILE A 99 -15.03 -4.06 -1.97
C ILE A 99 -15.45 -2.96 -2.95
N LYS A 100 -16.39 -2.09 -2.60
CA LYS A 100 -16.84 -0.99 -3.47
C LYS A 100 -15.74 0.07 -3.56
N LEU A 101 -15.07 0.38 -2.45
CA LEU A 101 -13.91 1.26 -2.45
C LEU A 101 -12.77 0.70 -3.29
N LEU A 102 -12.45 -0.59 -3.16
CA LEU A 102 -11.43 -1.22 -4.00
C LEU A 102 -11.80 -1.16 -5.48
N ARG A 103 -13.04 -1.49 -5.86
CA ARG A 103 -13.50 -1.40 -7.26
C ARG A 103 -13.39 0.03 -7.80
N SER A 104 -13.76 1.03 -7.01
CA SER A 104 -13.64 2.44 -7.40
C SER A 104 -12.20 2.85 -7.65
N PHE A 105 -11.27 2.38 -6.80
CA PHE A 105 -9.84 2.58 -6.99
C PHE A 105 -9.34 1.92 -8.29
N LEU A 106 -9.74 0.68 -8.53
CA LEU A 106 -9.34 -0.07 -9.72
C LEU A 106 -9.92 0.55 -11.00
N ASP A 107 -11.15 1.04 -10.98
CA ASP A 107 -11.73 1.72 -12.15
C ASP A 107 -10.95 3.00 -12.51
N ALA A 108 -10.45 3.74 -11.50
CA ALA A 108 -9.63 4.92 -11.73
C ALA A 108 -8.21 4.58 -12.22
N HIS A 109 -7.60 3.52 -11.70
CA HIS A 109 -6.14 3.33 -11.81
C HIS A 109 -5.68 2.05 -12.50
N ALA A 110 -6.53 1.03 -12.68
CA ALA A 110 -6.10 -0.29 -13.17
C ALA A 110 -5.36 -0.21 -14.52
N ALA A 111 -5.72 0.74 -15.38
CA ALA A 111 -5.10 0.95 -16.68
C ALA A 111 -3.62 1.39 -16.61
N ILE A 112 -3.19 1.98 -15.50
CA ILE A 112 -1.80 2.40 -15.27
C ILE A 112 -1.12 1.60 -14.17
N MET A 113 -1.86 0.76 -13.44
CA MET A 113 -1.32 -0.03 -12.35
C MET A 113 -0.30 -1.07 -12.83
N PRO A 114 0.83 -1.23 -12.13
CA PRO A 114 1.78 -2.30 -12.37
C PRO A 114 1.11 -3.66 -12.18
N ARG A 115 1.40 -4.61 -13.06
CA ARG A 115 0.73 -5.92 -13.09
C ARG A 115 0.85 -6.68 -11.77
N VAL A 116 1.98 -6.56 -11.07
CA VAL A 116 2.19 -7.17 -9.74
C VAL A 116 1.25 -6.56 -8.70
N MET A 117 1.15 -5.23 -8.64
CA MET A 117 0.27 -4.53 -7.71
C MET A 117 -1.19 -4.94 -7.92
N LEU A 118 -1.63 -4.95 -9.18
CA LEU A 118 -3.00 -5.32 -9.53
C LEU A 118 -3.33 -6.75 -9.13
N ARG A 119 -2.45 -7.72 -9.42
CA ARG A 119 -2.66 -9.14 -9.07
C ARG A 119 -2.85 -9.35 -7.58
N TYR A 120 -2.07 -8.66 -6.75
CA TYR A 120 -2.22 -8.71 -5.30
C TYR A 120 -3.55 -8.09 -4.85
N ALA A 121 -3.90 -6.92 -5.39
CA ALA A 121 -5.12 -6.20 -5.03
C ALA A 121 -6.39 -7.03 -5.26
N ILE A 122 -6.45 -7.77 -6.38
CA ILE A 122 -7.63 -8.55 -6.80
C ILE A 122 -7.59 -10.02 -6.34
N GLU A 123 -6.64 -10.43 -5.51
CA GLU A 123 -6.44 -11.86 -5.15
C GLU A 123 -7.70 -12.51 -4.57
N LYS A 124 -8.50 -11.77 -3.80
CA LYS A 124 -9.72 -12.29 -3.16
C LYS A 124 -10.99 -12.17 -4.02
N MET A 125 -10.89 -11.67 -5.25
CA MET A 125 -12.01 -11.61 -6.19
C MET A 125 -12.20 -12.95 -6.92
N THR A 126 -13.38 -13.17 -7.48
CA THR A 126 -13.66 -14.35 -8.31
C THR A 126 -12.77 -14.36 -9.55
N GLU A 127 -12.54 -15.53 -10.13
CA GLU A 127 -11.72 -15.66 -11.34
C GLU A 127 -12.22 -14.77 -12.49
N THR A 128 -13.54 -14.73 -12.72
CA THR A 128 -14.17 -13.87 -13.73
C THR A 128 -13.89 -12.39 -13.48
N GLU A 129 -13.99 -11.94 -12.22
CA GLU A 129 -13.72 -10.54 -11.88
C GLU A 129 -12.23 -10.22 -11.99
N ARG A 130 -11.34 -11.15 -11.62
CA ARG A 130 -9.90 -10.99 -11.80
C ARG A 130 -9.52 -10.85 -13.27
N ALA A 131 -10.09 -11.68 -14.14
CA ALA A 131 -9.86 -11.62 -15.58
C ALA A 131 -10.29 -10.26 -16.17
N LYS A 132 -11.45 -9.73 -15.75
CA LYS A 132 -11.92 -8.39 -16.13
C LYS A 132 -10.89 -7.30 -15.80
N TRP A 133 -10.35 -7.30 -14.58
CA TRP A 133 -9.38 -6.29 -14.17
C TRP A 133 -8.03 -6.46 -14.85
N LEU A 134 -7.56 -7.69 -15.00
CA LEU A 134 -6.29 -7.96 -15.70
C LEU A 134 -6.34 -7.57 -17.18
N GLY A 135 -7.50 -7.68 -17.82
CA GLY A 135 -7.70 -7.23 -19.21
C GLY A 135 -7.65 -5.71 -19.39
N LYS A 136 -7.85 -4.92 -18.32
CA LYS A 136 -7.73 -3.45 -18.34
C LYS A 136 -6.31 -2.96 -18.10
N ALA A 137 -5.42 -3.80 -17.58
CA ALA A 137 -4.10 -3.37 -17.12
C ALA A 137 -3.14 -3.05 -18.26
N LYS A 138 -2.21 -2.13 -18.01
CA LYS A 138 -1.07 -1.90 -18.91
C LYS A 138 -0.28 -3.20 -19.06
N SER A 139 0.00 -3.58 -20.31
CA SER A 139 0.82 -4.74 -20.69
C SER A 139 2.19 -4.71 -20.02
#